data_AF-A0A1H9PCJ5-F1
#
_entry.id   AF-A0A1H9PCJ5-F1
#
_cell.length_a   1.000
_cell.length_b   1.000
_cell.length_c   1.000
_cell.angle_alpha   90.00
_cell.angle_beta   90.00
_cell.angle_gamma   90.00
#
_symmetry.space_group_name_H-M   'P 1'
#
loop_
_entity.id
_entity.type
_entity.pdbx_description
1 polymer ?
#
loop_
_entity_poly.entity_id
_entity_poly.type
_entity_poly.pdbx_seq_one_letter_code
_entity_poly.pdbx_strand_id
1 'polypeptide(L)'
;MTDYFKYFRLAFWVIVPIVLLILPATYFDEGSPKCLSILLLGQECFGCGMTRGMMHLIHLDLAEALYHHPLSVVVFPLLAFLWAKWFWKDLQAVKYHRA
;
A
#
# COMPACT_ATOMS: atom_id res chain seq x y z
N MET A 1 19.92 -3.73 20.55
CA MET A 1 18.94 -4.53 19.77
C MET A 1 17.77 -3.68 19.24
N THR A 2 17.31 -2.67 20.00
CA THR A 2 16.14 -1.84 19.66
C THR A 2 16.36 -0.86 18.52
N ASP A 3 17.57 -0.37 18.30
CA ASP A 3 17.83 0.67 17.29
C ASP A 3 17.86 0.13 15.87
N TYR A 4 18.38 -1.09 15.66
CA TYR A 4 18.37 -1.73 14.33
C TYR A 4 16.95 -1.93 13.81
N PHE A 5 16.01 -2.28 14.70
CA PHE A 5 14.60 -2.43 14.36
C PHE A 5 13.95 -1.11 13.92
N LYS A 6 14.35 0.04 14.50
CA LYS A 6 13.86 1.36 14.09
C LYS A 6 14.36 1.74 12.69
N TYR A 7 15.64 1.52 12.39
CA TYR A 7 16.20 1.78 11.07
C TYR A 7 15.61 0.88 9.99
N PHE A 8 15.45 -0.42 10.28
CA PHE A 8 14.79 -1.35 9.37
C PHE A 8 13.34 -0.92 9.06
N ARG A 9 12.59 -0.52 10.10
CA ARG A 9 11.21 -0.03 9.93
C ARG A 9 11.15 1.26 9.11
N LEU A 10 12.06 2.21 9.33
CA LEU A 10 12.16 3.42 8.50
C LEU A 10 12.51 3.10 7.05
N ALA A 11 13.45 2.18 6.81
CA ALA A 11 13.79 1.73 5.47
C ALA A 11 12.55 1.12 4.79
N PHE A 12 11.79 0.28 5.50
CA PHE A 12 10.54 -0.28 4.99
C PHE A 12 9.52 0.80 4.59
N TRP A 13 9.31 1.81 5.43
CA TRP A 13 8.36 2.91 5.14
C TRP A 13 8.69 3.68 3.86
N VAL A 14 9.95 3.68 3.43
CA VAL A 14 10.44 4.38 2.22
C VAL A 14 10.53 3.44 1.02
N ILE A 15 11.06 2.23 1.21
CA ILE A 15 11.29 1.28 0.12
C ILE A 15 9.96 0.84 -0.50
N VAL A 16 8.95 0.53 0.32
CA VAL A 16 7.67 0.04 -0.21
C VAL A 16 6.99 1.01 -1.18
N PRO A 17 6.75 2.30 -0.85
CA PRO A 17 6.13 3.22 -1.79
C PRO A 17 7.00 3.48 -3.02
N ILE A 18 8.33 3.52 -2.87
CA ILE A 18 9.24 3.65 -4.02
C ILE A 18 9.09 2.47 -4.98
N VAL A 19 9.10 1.25 -4.45
CA VAL A 19 8.91 0.04 -5.26
C VAL A 19 7.55 0.11 -5.96
N LEU A 20 6.46 0.42 -5.25
CA LEU A 20 5.13 0.53 -5.85
C LEU A 20 5.02 1.63 -6.92
N LEU A 21 5.76 2.73 -6.80
CA LEU A 21 5.82 3.78 -7.82
C LEU A 21 6.64 3.38 -9.06
N ILE A 22 7.62 2.48 -8.90
CA ILE A 22 8.45 1.99 -10.01
C ILE A 22 7.71 0.91 -10.81
N LEU A 23 6.89 0.10 -10.13
CA LEU A 23 6.06 -0.89 -10.82
C LEU A 23 4.98 -0.17 -11.66
N PRO A 24 4.68 -0.65 -12.88
CA PRO A 24 3.65 -0.03 -13.72
C PRO A 24 2.26 -0.20 -13.10
N ALA A 25 1.37 0.77 -13.34
CA ALA A 25 0.00 0.77 -12.82
C ALA A 25 -0.75 -0.55 -13.10
N THR A 26 -0.52 -1.13 -14.28
CA THR A 26 -1.19 -2.36 -14.74
C THR A 26 -0.59 -3.66 -14.22
N TYR A 27 0.49 -3.62 -13.44
CA TYR A 27 1.21 -4.82 -12.99
C TYR A 27 0.32 -5.83 -12.25
N PHE A 28 -0.70 -5.34 -11.54
CA PHE A 28 -1.63 -6.19 -10.78
C PHE A 28 -2.92 -6.52 -11.54
N ASP A 29 -3.11 -5.97 -12.73
CA ASP A 29 -4.32 -6.19 -13.53
C ASP A 29 -4.27 -7.56 -14.18
N GLU A 30 -3.07 -7.96 -14.61
CA GLU A 30 -2.80 -9.24 -15.22
C GLU A 30 -2.43 -10.33 -14.20
N GLY A 31 -2.85 -11.56 -14.48
CA GLY A 31 -2.49 -12.75 -13.71
C GLY A 31 -3.64 -13.39 -12.93
N SER A 32 -3.40 -14.61 -12.46
CA SER A 32 -4.37 -15.38 -11.68
C SER A 32 -4.70 -14.67 -10.37
N PRO A 33 -5.95 -14.72 -9.90
CA PRO A 33 -6.34 -14.13 -8.63
C PRO A 33 -5.47 -14.67 -7.49
N LYS A 34 -4.69 -13.78 -6.87
CA LYS A 34 -3.88 -14.09 -5.68
C LYS A 34 -4.69 -14.05 -4.38
N CYS A 35 -6.00 -13.83 -4.48
CA CYS A 35 -6.90 -13.74 -3.34
C CYS A 35 -7.30 -15.14 -2.86
N LEU A 36 -7.17 -15.36 -1.54
CA LEU A 36 -7.50 -16.63 -0.90
C LEU A 36 -8.98 -17.02 -1.10
N SER A 37 -9.90 -16.04 -1.17
CA SER A 37 -11.33 -16.27 -1.38
C SER A 37 -11.60 -16.98 -2.70
N ILE A 38 -11.00 -16.51 -3.78
CA ILE A 38 -11.19 -17.12 -5.10
C ILE A 38 -10.48 -18.48 -5.16
N LEU A 39 -9.30 -18.59 -4.56
CA LEU A 39 -8.52 -19.83 -4.59
C LEU A 39 -9.18 -20.97 -3.80
N LEU A 40 -9.80 -20.68 -2.65
CA LEU A 40 -10.40 -21.69 -1.78
C LEU A 40 -11.91 -21.85 -1.99
N LEU A 41 -12.65 -20.76 -2.19
CA LEU A 41 -14.11 -20.75 -2.29
C LEU A 41 -14.61 -20.59 -3.73
N GLY A 42 -13.75 -20.18 -4.68
CA GLY A 42 -14.18 -19.88 -6.05
C GLY A 42 -15.11 -18.67 -6.15
N GLN A 43 -15.12 -17.81 -5.13
CA GLN A 43 -16.04 -16.68 -5.03
C GLN A 43 -15.28 -15.38 -4.77
N GLU A 44 -15.75 -14.32 -5.40
CA GLU A 44 -15.27 -12.96 -5.22
C GLU A 44 -15.69 -12.42 -3.84
N CYS A 45 -14.73 -11.89 -3.07
CA CYS A 45 -15.03 -11.25 -1.78
C CYS A 45 -15.18 -9.74 -1.92
N PHE A 46 -15.71 -9.08 -0.89
CA PHE A 46 -15.90 -7.62 -0.84
C PHE A 46 -14.61 -6.79 -0.95
N GLY A 47 -13.43 -7.42 -0.94
CA GLY A 47 -12.15 -6.77 -1.13
C GLY A 47 -11.48 -7.09 -2.47
N CYS A 48 -12.13 -7.86 -3.36
CA CYS A 48 -11.50 -8.17 -4.64
C CYS A 48 -11.31 -6.90 -5.48
N GLY A 49 -10.17 -6.79 -6.16
CA GLY A 49 -9.80 -5.60 -6.93
C GLY A 49 -9.24 -4.44 -6.10
N MET A 50 -9.23 -4.52 -4.76
CA MET A 50 -8.73 -3.44 -3.90
C MET A 50 -7.25 -3.11 -4.17
N THR A 51 -6.39 -4.11 -4.36
CA THR A 51 -4.97 -3.91 -4.67
C THR A 51 -4.76 -3.25 -6.03
N ARG A 52 -5.56 -3.62 -7.04
CA ARG A 52 -5.55 -3.00 -8.38
C ARG A 52 -5.97 -1.54 -8.28
N GLY A 53 -7.09 -1.29 -7.61
CA GLY A 53 -7.59 0.07 -7.40
C GLY A 53 -6.56 0.97 -6.70
N MET A 54 -5.90 0.46 -5.65
CA MET A 54 -4.82 1.20 -4.99
C MET A 54 -3.62 1.46 -5.90
N MET A 55 -3.23 0.49 -6.74
CA MET A 55 -2.10 0.66 -7.66
C MET A 55 -2.36 1.76 -8.70
N HIS A 56 -3.58 1.81 -9.24
CA HIS A 56 -4.02 2.87 -10.14
C HIS A 56 -4.09 4.23 -9.43
N LEU A 57 -4.53 4.27 -8.18
CA LEU A 57 -4.51 5.51 -7.36
C LEU A 57 -3.10 6.04 -7.09
N ILE A 58 -2.12 5.16 -6.88
CA ILE A 58 -0.71 5.55 -6.75
C ILE A 58 -0.22 6.25 -8.02
N HIS A 59 -0.75 5.86 -9.18
CA HIS A 59 -0.45 6.43 -10.49
C HIS A 59 -1.41 7.56 -10.90
N LEU A 60 -2.29 7.99 -10.00
CA LEU A 60 -3.30 9.04 -10.22
C LEU A 60 -4.36 8.69 -11.29
N ASP A 61 -4.56 7.41 -11.59
CA ASP A 61 -5.64 6.94 -12.46
C ASP A 61 -6.90 6.66 -11.63
N LEU A 62 -7.75 7.68 -11.50
CA LEU A 62 -8.99 7.60 -10.76
C LEU A 62 -10.06 6.76 -11.47
N ALA A 63 -10.05 6.75 -12.80
CA ALA A 63 -11.08 6.06 -13.58
C ALA A 63 -10.92 4.55 -13.44
N GLU A 64 -9.70 4.05 -13.63
CA GLU A 64 -9.41 2.62 -13.52
C GLU A 64 -9.48 2.16 -12.06
N ALA A 65 -9.12 3.03 -11.11
CA ALA A 65 -9.28 2.73 -9.69
C ALA A 65 -10.73 2.50 -9.27
N LEU A 66 -11.66 3.35 -9.75
CA LEU A 66 -13.09 3.20 -9.50
C LEU A 66 -13.67 1.97 -10.21
N TYR A 67 -13.17 1.68 -11.43
CA TYR A 67 -13.57 0.49 -12.18
C TYR A 67 -13.23 -0.80 -11.41
N HIS A 68 -12.03 -0.89 -10.84
CA HIS A 68 -11.63 -2.07 -10.08
C HIS A 68 -12.26 -2.15 -8.69
N HIS A 69 -12.30 -1.04 -7.94
CA HIS A 69 -12.90 -1.05 -6.61
C HIS A 69 -13.22 0.37 -6.11
N PRO A 70 -14.51 0.79 -6.06
CA PRO A 70 -14.87 2.16 -5.68
C PRO A 70 -14.39 2.60 -4.28
N LEU A 71 -14.40 1.70 -3.30
CA LEU A 71 -13.92 2.01 -1.94
C LEU A 71 -12.42 2.26 -1.89
N SER A 72 -11.64 1.88 -2.92
CA SER A 72 -10.19 2.14 -2.95
C SER A 72 -9.90 3.64 -2.84
N VAL A 73 -10.73 4.49 -3.45
CA VAL A 73 -10.61 5.96 -3.42
C VAL A 73 -10.73 6.53 -2.00
N VAL A 74 -11.48 5.86 -1.12
CA VAL A 74 -11.64 6.28 0.28
C VAL A 74 -10.58 5.64 1.18
N VAL A 75 -10.30 4.35 0.96
CA VAL A 75 -9.34 3.59 1.79
C VAL A 75 -7.92 4.05 1.54
N PHE A 76 -7.55 4.35 0.29
CA PHE A 76 -6.21 4.81 -0.07
C PHE A 76 -5.76 6.08 0.67
N PRO A 77 -6.50 7.21 0.69
CA PRO A 77 -6.09 8.41 1.41
C PRO A 77 -6.04 8.18 2.93
N LEU A 78 -6.93 7.36 3.48
CA LEU A 78 -6.87 6.99 4.89
C LEU A 78 -5.58 6.22 5.23
N LEU A 79 -5.22 5.23 4.40
CA LEU A 79 -3.98 4.48 4.55
C LEU A 79 -2.75 5.36 4.34
N ALA A 80 -2.75 6.22 3.33
CA ALA A 80 -1.67 7.17 3.07
C ALA A 80 -1.47 8.12 4.26
N PHE A 81 -2.55 8.61 4.87
CA PHE A 81 -2.48 9.43 6.07
C PHE A 81 -1.90 8.68 7.28
N LEU A 82 -2.38 7.46 7.53
CA LEU A 82 -1.86 6.62 8.63
C LEU A 82 -0.38 6.29 8.41
N TRP A 83 0.00 5.94 7.19
CA TRP A 83 1.38 5.69 6.79
C TRP A 83 2.27 6.91 7.06
N ALA A 84 1.85 8.10 6.59
CA ALA A 84 2.58 9.34 6.82
C ALA A 84 2.71 9.67 8.32
N LYS A 85 1.62 9.51 9.09
CA LYS A 85 1.61 9.71 10.54
C LYS A 85 2.60 8.79 11.26
N TRP A 86 2.63 7.51 10.89
CA TRP A 86 3.57 6.55 11.48
C TRP A 86 5.01 6.82 11.05
N PHE A 87 5.23 7.15 9.78
CA PHE A 87 6.54 7.54 9.27
C PHE A 87 7.09 8.77 10.01
N TRP A 88 6.29 9.82 10.22
CA TRP A 88 6.70 11.00 10.99
C TRP A 88 7.05 10.67 12.43
N LYS A 89 6.25 9.82 13.09
CA LYS A 89 6.53 9.40 14.48
C LYS A 89 7.86 8.65 14.56
N ASP A 90 8.13 7.78 13.59
CA ASP A 90 9.35 6.98 13.54
C ASP A 90 10.58 7.84 13.22
N LEU A 91 10.43 8.84 12.34
CA LEU A 91 11.48 9.83 12.08
C LEU A 91 11.83 10.64 13.33
N GLN A 92 10.82 11.08 14.09
CA GLN A 92 11.04 11.81 15.35
C GLN A 92 11.74 10.94 16.39
N ALA A 93 11.34 9.67 16.53
CA ALA A 93 11.96 8.74 17.46
C ALA A 93 13.45 8.52 17.17
N VAL A 94 13.85 8.49 15.89
CA VAL A 94 15.26 8.39 15.50
C VAL A 94 16.02 9.70 15.69
N LYS A 95 15.40 10.86 15.40
CA LYS A 95 16.02 12.17 15.66
C LYS A 95 16.27 12.41 17.15
N TYR A 96 15.30 12.08 18.01
CA TYR A 96 15.39 12.26 19.46
C TYR A 96 16.48 11.38 20.09
N HIS A 97 16.68 10.15 19.60
CA HIS A 97 17.75 9.27 20.09
C HIS A 97 19.17 9.68 19.63
N ARG A 98 19.29 10.57 18.65
CA ARG A 98 20.57 11.04 18.11
C ARG A 98 21.00 12.39 18.69
N ALA A 99 20.10 13.12 19.34
CA ALA A 99 20.37 14.38 20.05
C ALA A 99 20.78 14.10 21.50
#